data_AF-A0A9N9IE63-F1
#
_entry.id   AF-A0A9N9IE63-F1
#
_cell.length_a   1.000
_cell.length_b   1.000
_cell.length_c   1.000
_cell.angle_alpha   90.00
_cell.angle_beta   90.00
_cell.angle_gamma   90.00
#
_symmetry.space_group_name_H-M   'P 1'
#
loop_
_entity.id
_entity.type
_entity.pdbx_description
1 polymer ?
#
loop_
_entity_poly.entity_id
_entity_poly.type
_entity_poly.pdbx_seq_one_letter_code
_entity_poly.pdbx_strand_id
1 'polypeptide(L)'
;MPWGHVRENLGPCAICSTQKDDQIYKKLTNWAVEKANQSPNNSFLQFIFKENDQLCIKHYNEFVIHDRNNRKSKRKKKNQDSSYHNTTPRKKICVELNEYEELLNISKEINILKEQISILNTEKDES
;
A
#
# COMPACT_ATOMS: atom_id res chain seq x y z
N MET A 1 -23.34 1.16 -1.81
CA MET A 1 -23.31 0.80 -3.24
C MET A 1 -21.88 0.44 -3.59
N PRO A 2 -21.54 -0.81 -3.90
CA PRO A 2 -20.19 -1.13 -4.35
C PRO A 2 -20.07 -0.70 -5.81
N TRP A 3 -19.30 0.36 -6.06
CA TRP A 3 -19.01 0.84 -7.40
C TRP A 3 -17.93 -0.06 -8.01
N GLY A 4 -18.34 -0.98 -8.88
CA GLY A 4 -17.46 -1.80 -9.69
C GLY A 4 -18.26 -2.88 -10.42
N HIS A 5 -18.12 -2.99 -11.74
CA HIS A 5 -18.64 -4.14 -12.46
C HIS A 5 -18.01 -5.42 -11.88
N VAL A 6 -18.86 -6.35 -11.44
CA VAL A 6 -18.42 -7.69 -11.05
C VAL A 6 -17.80 -8.30 -12.30
N ARG A 7 -16.50 -8.63 -12.22
CA ARG A 7 -15.82 -9.31 -13.33
C ARG A 7 -16.27 -10.76 -13.32
N GLU A 8 -16.97 -11.16 -14.37
CA GLU A 8 -17.38 -12.55 -14.55
C GLU A 8 -16.17 -13.42 -14.86
N ASN A 9 -16.04 -14.53 -14.15
CA ASN A 9 -15.05 -15.56 -14.46
C ASN A 9 -15.58 -16.36 -15.66
N LEU A 10 -14.92 -16.26 -16.81
CA LEU A 10 -15.34 -16.92 -18.06
C LEU A 10 -14.85 -18.37 -18.16
N GLY A 11 -14.11 -18.86 -17.17
CA GLY A 11 -13.62 -20.23 -17.13
C GLY A 11 -12.49 -20.46 -16.13
N PRO A 12 -11.93 -21.69 -16.10
CA PRO A 12 -10.83 -22.06 -15.22
C PRO A 12 -9.52 -21.37 -15.62
N CYS A 13 -8.55 -21.38 -14.71
CA CYS A 13 -7.20 -20.92 -15.02
C CYS A 13 -6.53 -21.83 -16.05
N ALA A 14 -5.92 -21.27 -17.09
CA ALA A 14 -5.28 -22.02 -18.19
C ALA A 14 -4.10 -22.91 -17.74
N ILE A 15 -3.49 -22.63 -16.57
CA ILE A 15 -2.32 -23.37 -16.07
C ILE A 15 -2.71 -24.49 -15.11
N CYS A 16 -3.59 -24.19 -14.15
CA CYS A 16 -3.97 -25.15 -13.11
C CYS A 16 -5.35 -25.78 -13.33
N SER A 17 -6.01 -25.46 -14.44
CA SER A 17 -7.33 -25.96 -14.87
C SER A 17 -8.41 -25.95 -13.78
N THR A 18 -8.25 -25.10 -12.77
CA THR A 18 -9.11 -25.04 -11.58
C THR A 18 -9.85 -23.71 -11.53
N GLN A 19 -11.14 -23.81 -11.22
CA GLN A 19 -12.02 -22.68 -10.96
C GLN A 19 -12.42 -22.72 -9.48
N LYS A 20 -12.03 -21.69 -8.73
CA LYS A 20 -12.35 -21.50 -7.32
C LYS A 20 -13.09 -20.19 -7.17
N ASP A 21 -14.26 -20.22 -6.54
CA ASP A 21 -15.12 -19.03 -6.45
C ASP A 21 -14.49 -17.90 -5.61
N ASP A 22 -13.65 -18.26 -4.64
CA ASP A 22 -12.91 -17.31 -3.79
C ASP A 22 -11.69 -16.66 -4.47
N GLN A 23 -11.38 -17.03 -5.72
CA GLN A 23 -10.22 -16.50 -6.42
C GLN A 23 -10.59 -15.45 -7.47
N ILE A 24 -9.75 -14.43 -7.54
CA ILE A 24 -9.80 -13.43 -8.61
C ILE A 24 -9.08 -14.00 -9.82
N TYR A 25 -9.75 -13.96 -10.97
CA TYR A 25 -9.17 -14.30 -12.25
C TYR A 25 -9.00 -13.07 -13.13
N LYS A 26 -8.01 -13.14 -14.01
CA LYS A 26 -7.71 -12.11 -15.00
C LYS A 26 -7.60 -12.75 -16.38
N LYS A 27 -8.33 -12.14 -17.30
CA LYS A 27 -8.21 -12.41 -18.73
C LYS A 27 -6.90 -11.81 -19.26
N LEU A 28 -6.18 -12.58 -20.07
CA LEU A 28 -4.99 -12.12 -20.77
C LEU A 28 -5.39 -11.25 -21.97
N THR A 29 -4.96 -10.00 -21.94
CA THR A 29 -4.95 -9.11 -23.10
C THR A 29 -3.70 -9.36 -23.95
N ASN A 30 -3.65 -8.86 -25.19
CA ASN A 30 -2.51 -9.07 -26.11
C ASN A 30 -1.16 -8.73 -25.47
N TRP A 31 -1.10 -7.58 -24.79
CA TRP A 31 0.08 -7.15 -24.02
C TRP A 31 0.46 -8.15 -22.92
N ALA A 32 -0.53 -8.69 -22.21
CA ALA A 32 -0.29 -9.66 -21.14
C ALA A 32 0.16 -11.02 -21.68
N VAL A 33 -0.33 -11.43 -22.85
CA VAL A 33 0.10 -12.64 -23.56
C VAL A 33 1.57 -12.54 -23.95
N GLU A 34 1.98 -11.42 -24.55
CA GLU A 34 3.38 -11.19 -24.90
C GLU A 34 4.30 -11.28 -23.68
N LYS A 35 3.91 -10.64 -22.57
CA LYS A 35 4.67 -10.69 -21.31
C LYS A 35 4.70 -12.08 -20.70
N ALA A 36 3.59 -12.80 -20.71
CA ALA A 36 3.52 -14.16 -20.20
C ALA A 36 4.41 -15.10 -21.03
N ASN A 37 4.38 -14.99 -22.36
CA ASN A 37 5.18 -15.81 -23.25
C ASN A 37 6.69 -15.52 -23.14
N GLN A 38 7.06 -14.28 -22.82
CA GLN A 38 8.45 -13.85 -22.57
C GLN A 38 8.93 -14.09 -21.13
N SER A 39 8.05 -14.54 -20.22
CA SER A 39 8.42 -14.73 -18.82
C SER A 39 9.41 -15.89 -18.66
N PRO A 40 10.42 -15.77 -17.78
CA PRO A 40 11.32 -16.88 -17.47
C PRO A 40 10.56 -18.09 -16.94
N ASN A 41 9.45 -17.87 -16.22
CA ASN A 41 8.61 -18.95 -15.70
C ASN A 41 7.95 -19.75 -16.83
N ASN A 42 7.70 -19.12 -17.99
CA ASN A 42 7.12 -19.81 -19.13
C ASN A 42 8.13 -20.70 -19.86
N SER A 43 9.42 -20.36 -19.79
CA SER A 43 10.48 -21.20 -20.33
C SER A 43 10.52 -22.58 -19.67
N PHE A 44 10.12 -22.68 -18.40
CA PHE A 44 10.06 -23.96 -17.67
C PHE A 44 8.80 -24.78 -18.00
N LEU A 45 7.65 -24.12 -18.14
CA LEU A 45 6.37 -24.79 -18.35
C LEU A 45 6.05 -25.04 -19.83
N GLN A 46 6.76 -24.38 -20.76
CA GLN A 46 6.55 -24.44 -22.21
C GLN A 46 5.08 -24.22 -22.60
N PHE A 47 4.36 -23.39 -21.83
CA PHE A 47 2.96 -23.11 -22.08
C PHE A 47 2.85 -22.00 -23.14
N ILE A 48 1.95 -22.16 -24.10
CA ILE A 48 1.70 -21.13 -25.11
C ILE A 48 0.42 -20.40 -24.73
N PHE A 49 0.55 -19.22 -24.12
CA PHE A 49 -0.59 -18.38 -23.78
C PHE A 49 -1.20 -17.76 -25.04
N LYS A 50 -2.53 -17.74 -25.11
CA LYS A 50 -3.31 -17.11 -26.18
C LYS A 50 -4.14 -15.95 -25.65
N GLU A 51 -4.59 -15.08 -26.55
CA GLU A 51 -5.54 -14.03 -26.21
C GLU A 51 -6.81 -14.64 -25.62
N ASN A 52 -7.37 -13.96 -24.63
CA ASN A 52 -8.58 -14.36 -23.92
C ASN A 52 -8.43 -15.55 -22.96
N ASP A 53 -7.26 -16.18 -22.88
CA ASP A 53 -6.97 -17.13 -21.81
C ASP A 53 -7.12 -16.46 -20.45
N GLN A 54 -7.58 -17.22 -19.46
CA GLN A 54 -7.84 -16.73 -18.13
C GLN A 54 -6.84 -17.33 -17.14
N LEU A 55 -6.27 -16.50 -16.28
CA LEU A 55 -5.35 -16.94 -15.22
C LEU A 55 -5.87 -16.54 -13.86
N CYS A 56 -5.67 -17.39 -12.85
CA CYS A 56 -5.86 -16.96 -11.47
C CYS A 56 -4.80 -15.91 -11.11
N ILE A 57 -5.09 -15.08 -10.11
CA ILE A 57 -4.21 -13.96 -9.75
C ILE A 57 -2.76 -14.37 -9.43
N LYS A 58 -2.56 -15.58 -8.88
CA LYS A 58 -1.24 -16.12 -8.57
C LYS A 58 -0.41 -16.31 -9.84
N HIS A 59 -0.90 -17.16 -10.76
CA HIS A 59 -0.25 -17.39 -12.04
C HIS A 59 -0.14 -16.10 -12.86
N TYR A 60 -1.17 -15.26 -12.88
CA TYR A 60 -1.09 -13.99 -13.60
C TYR A 60 0.12 -13.15 -13.14
N ASN A 61 0.40 -13.08 -11.83
CA ASN A 61 1.55 -12.32 -11.32
C ASN A 61 2.90 -13.01 -11.58
N GLU A 62 2.92 -14.34 -11.70
CA GLU A 62 4.14 -15.11 -12.00
C GLU A 62 4.55 -14.99 -13.48
N PHE A 63 3.58 -14.92 -14.40
CA PHE A 63 3.85 -14.81 -15.83
C PHE A 63 3.82 -13.38 -16.34
N VAL A 64 2.88 -12.55 -15.89
CA VAL A 64 2.70 -11.18 -16.35
C VAL A 64 3.42 -10.21 -15.42
N ILE A 65 4.75 -10.19 -15.53
CA ILE A 65 5.59 -9.25 -14.76
C ILE A 65 5.38 -7.84 -15.32
N HIS A 66 4.75 -6.98 -14.52
CA HIS A 66 4.62 -5.57 -14.86
C HIS A 66 5.93 -4.82 -14.57
N ASP A 67 6.39 -3.98 -15.52
CA ASP A 67 7.55 -3.08 -15.38
C ASP A 67 7.29 -1.90 -14.42
N ARG A 68 6.67 -2.14 -13.27
CA ARG A 68 6.28 -1.08 -12.32
C ARG A 68 7.48 -0.38 -11.67
N ASN A 69 8.62 -1.05 -11.58
CA ASN A 69 9.82 -0.51 -10.92
C ASN A 69 10.86 0.09 -11.89
N ASN A 70 10.71 -0.08 -13.21
CA ASN A 70 11.71 0.41 -14.17
C ASN A 70 11.55 1.89 -14.54
N ARG A 71 10.38 2.49 -14.26
CA ARG A 71 10.17 3.93 -14.46
C ARG A 71 10.44 4.64 -13.15
N LYS A 72 11.66 5.19 -12.99
CA LYS A 72 11.90 6.26 -12.02
C LYS A 72 10.86 7.35 -12.26
N SER A 73 9.84 7.42 -11.41
CA SER A 73 8.84 8.48 -11.44
C SER A 73 9.60 9.80 -11.26
N LYS A 74 9.87 10.51 -12.36
CA LYS A 74 10.23 11.92 -12.31
C LYS A 74 8.98 12.64 -11.83
N ARG A 75 8.80 12.74 -10.51
CA ARG A 75 7.80 13.61 -9.90
C ARG A 75 8.15 15.02 -10.39
N LYS A 76 7.49 15.50 -11.45
CA LYS A 76 7.45 16.93 -11.75
C LYS A 76 6.86 17.55 -10.48
N LYS A 77 7.66 18.30 -9.73
CA LYS A 77 7.14 19.20 -8.68
C LYS A 77 6.19 20.15 -9.40
N LYS A 78 4.89 19.84 -9.40
CA LYS A 78 3.88 20.86 -9.70
C LYS A 78 4.02 21.87 -8.57
N ASN A 79 4.34 23.12 -8.91
CA ASN A 79 4.06 24.27 -8.04
C ASN A 79 2.53 24.35 -7.92
N GLN A 80 1.96 23.49 -7.09
CA GLN A 80 0.60 23.65 -6.62
C GLN A 80 0.71 24.56 -5.41
N ASP A 81 0.29 25.80 -5.60
CA ASP A 81 -0.04 26.70 -4.51
C ASP A 81 -1.11 26.01 -3.66
N SER A 82 -0.71 25.58 -2.46
CA SER A 82 -1.53 24.83 -1.53
C SER A 82 -2.34 25.74 -0.59
N SER A 83 -2.36 27.06 -0.83
CA SER A 83 -3.04 28.03 0.03
C SER A 83 -4.56 27.81 0.16
N TYR A 84 -5.18 27.12 -0.81
CA TYR A 84 -6.63 26.89 -0.86
C TYR A 84 -7.14 25.59 -0.23
N HIS A 85 -6.26 24.71 0.25
CA HIS A 85 -6.67 23.48 0.93
C HIS A 85 -6.34 23.53 2.42
N ASN A 86 -7.31 24.01 3.22
CA ASN A 86 -7.37 23.85 4.68
C ASN A 86 -7.60 22.38 5.12
N THR A 87 -7.04 21.44 4.37
CA THR A 87 -6.95 20.03 4.71
C THR A 87 -5.48 19.67 4.68
N THR A 88 -4.68 20.29 5.55
CA THR A 88 -3.35 19.77 5.84
C THR A 88 -3.56 18.36 6.39
N PRO A 89 -3.12 17.30 5.68
CA PRO A 89 -3.05 16.01 6.33
C PRO A 89 -2.10 16.21 7.49
N ARG A 90 -2.55 15.98 8.73
CA ARG A 90 -1.68 16.05 9.92
C ARG A 90 -0.40 15.29 9.57
N LYS A 91 0.71 16.02 9.38
CA LYS A 91 1.99 15.41 9.01
C LYS A 91 2.31 14.43 10.12
N LYS A 92 2.28 13.13 9.82
CA LYS A 92 2.73 12.11 10.77
C LYS A 92 4.22 12.34 10.95
N ILE A 93 4.60 12.83 12.13
CA ILE A 93 5.99 12.93 12.54
C ILE A 93 6.39 11.51 12.94
N CYS A 94 7.28 10.91 12.16
CA CYS A 94 7.89 9.63 12.53
C CYS A 94 9.19 9.95 13.24
N VAL A 95 9.35 9.40 14.42
CA VAL A 95 10.49 9.57 15.31
C VAL A 95 11.13 8.20 15.48
N GLU A 96 12.47 8.13 15.61
CA GLU A 96 13.11 6.85 15.95
C GLU A 96 12.67 6.39 17.35
N LEU A 97 12.68 5.08 17.61
CA LEU A 97 12.14 4.51 18.84
C LEU A 97 12.78 5.12 20.10
N ASN A 98 14.09 5.30 20.08
CA ASN A 98 14.83 5.87 21.21
C ASN A 98 14.40 7.32 21.49
N GLU A 99 14.28 8.14 20.44
CA GLU A 99 13.85 9.53 20.57
C GLU A 99 12.36 9.61 20.99
N TYR A 100 11.52 8.65 20.59
CA TYR A 100 10.15 8.54 21.10
C TYR A 100 10.11 8.22 22.61
N GLU A 101 10.94 7.30 23.09
CA GLU A 101 11.02 6.94 24.50
C GLU A 101 11.53 8.11 25.36
N GLU A 102 12.53 8.84 24.87
CA GLU A 102 13.04 10.07 25.51
C GLU A 102 11.93 11.12 25.64
N LEU A 103 11.22 11.41 24.55
CA LEU A 103 10.10 12.37 24.56
C LEU A 103 8.99 11.96 25.53
N LEU A 104 8.72 10.66 25.64
CA LEU A 104 7.69 10.12 26.53
C LEU A 104 8.10 10.27 28.00
N ASN A 105 9.39 10.10 28.32
CA ASN A 105 9.90 10.31 29.66
C ASN A 105 9.89 11.81 30.05
N ILE A 106 10.35 12.68 29.15
CA ILE A 106 10.29 14.14 29.33
C ILE A 106 8.84 14.59 29.58
N SER A 107 7.88 14.03 28.82
CA SER A 107 6.46 14.35 29.03
C SER A 107 5.96 13.97 30.41
N LYS A 108 6.43 12.87 31.00
CA LYS A 108 6.04 12.46 32.36
C LYS A 108 6.63 13.40 33.41
N GLU A 109 7.91 13.74 33.26
CA GLU A 109 8.60 14.67 34.17
C GLU A 109 7.94 16.05 34.17
N ILE A 110 7.55 16.57 33.00
CA ILE A 110 6.83 17.85 32.90
C ILE A 110 5.50 17.81 33.65
N ASN A 111 4.76 16.70 33.61
CA ASN A 111 3.49 16.59 34.32
C ASN A 111 3.70 16.57 35.84
N ILE A 112 4.70 15.83 36.32
CA ILE A 112 5.06 15.80 37.74
C ILE A 112 5.45 17.20 38.23
N LEU A 113 6.28 17.92 37.46
CA LEU A 113 6.68 19.29 37.80
C LEU A 113 5.49 20.24 37.83
N LYS A 114 4.52 20.09 36.91
CA LYS A 114 3.29 20.90 36.92
C LYS A 114 2.45 20.66 38.17
N GLU A 115 2.32 19.40 38.61
CA GLU A 115 1.61 19.05 39.84
C GLU A 115 2.30 19.67 41.07
N GLN A 116 3.63 19.56 41.16
CA GLN A 116 4.40 20.17 42.25
C GLN A 116 4.26 21.69 42.30
N ILE A 117 4.32 22.37 41.14
CA ILE A 117 4.09 23.82 41.06
C ILE A 117 2.67 24.16 41.51
N SER A 118 1.68 23.35 41.14
CA SER A 118 0.29 23.55 41.57
C SER A 118 0.16 23.46 43.09
N ILE A 119 0.77 22.46 43.72
CA ILE A 119 0.74 22.25 45.18
C ILE A 119 1.45 23.41 45.90
N LEU A 120 2.64 23.79 45.44
CA LEU A 120 3.39 24.91 46.04
C LEU A 120 2.64 26.24 45.93
N ASN A 121 1.92 26.47 44.83
CA ASN A 121 1.10 27.67 44.69
C ASN A 121 -0.09 27.67 45.64
N THR A 122 -0.75 26.52 45.86
CA THR A 122 -1.84 26.43 46.85
C THR A 122 -1.34 26.63 48.28
N GLU A 123 -0.19 26.07 48.65
CA GLU A 123 0.41 26.25 49.98
C GLU A 123 0.84 27.71 50.23
N LYS A 124 1.27 28.40 49.16
CA LYS A 124 1.65 29.81 49.22
C LYS A 124 0.45 30.76 49.35
N ASP A 125 -0.70 30.40 48.77
CA ASP A 125 -1.93 31.20 48.87
C ASP A 125 -2.65 30.99 50.22
N GLU A 126 -2.34 29.90 50.94
CA GLU A 126 -2.87 29.58 52.28
C GLU A 126 -2.01 30.11 53.45
N SER A 127 -0.82 30.69 53.16
CA SER A 127 0.12 31.27 54.14
C SER A 127 0.06 32.80 54.18
#